data_AF-A0A9D7DK13-F1
#
_entry.id   AF-A0A9D7DK13-F1
#
_cell.length_a   1.000
_cell.length_b   1.000
_cell.length_c   1.000
_cell.angle_alpha   90.00
_cell.angle_beta   90.00
_cell.angle_gamma   90.00
#
_symmetry.space_group_name_H-M   'P 1'
#
loop_
_entity.id
_entity.type
_entity.pdbx_description
1 polymer ?
#
loop_
_entity_poly.entity_id
_entity_poly.type
_entity_poly.pdbx_seq_one_letter_code
_entity_poly.pdbx_strand_id
1 'polypeptide(L)'
;MRTEVDRWLNALSHGWVELLTLLGMLAVALVIIGWCYNRGFRPADRGPVLRLPVLIICAGLVVLLHYFRNELWPAIIIGSTVLIAGFLSRNVHPRGLWLPIVIMSALLGLGLHLSAVLLAAAIAFAALFSARQQR
;
A
#
# COMPACT_ATOMS: atom_id res chain seq x y z
N MET A 1 40.88 -5.82 -0.90
CA MET A 1 40.28 -4.49 -0.64
C MET A 1 39.16 -4.11 -1.62
N ARG A 2 39.20 -4.43 -2.93
CA ARG A 2 38.06 -4.18 -3.84
C ARG A 2 36.79 -4.98 -3.50
N THR A 3 36.95 -6.23 -3.06
CA THR A 3 35.84 -7.16 -2.78
C THR A 3 34.90 -6.74 -1.66
N GLU A 4 35.37 -6.01 -0.65
CA GLU A 4 34.50 -5.53 0.43
C GLU A 4 33.71 -4.29 0.01
N VAL A 5 34.35 -3.36 -0.70
CA VAL A 5 33.72 -2.15 -1.24
C VAL A 5 32.64 -2.52 -2.25
N ASP A 6 32.89 -3.50 -3.13
CA ASP A 6 31.89 -4.01 -4.08
C ASP A 6 30.72 -4.70 -3.37
N ARG A 7 30.97 -5.40 -2.26
CA ARG A 7 29.92 -6.03 -1.45
C ARG A 7 29.05 -5.01 -0.73
N TRP A 8 29.64 -3.93 -0.20
CA TRP A 8 28.91 -2.82 0.41
C TRP A 8 28.14 -2.00 -0.63
N LEU A 9 28.74 -1.73 -1.80
CA LEU A 9 28.08 -1.06 -2.93
C LEU A 9 26.93 -1.90 -3.48
N ASN A 10 27.10 -3.21 -3.60
CA ASN A 10 26.01 -4.11 -4.01
C ASN A 10 24.92 -4.19 -2.94
N ALA A 11 25.26 -4.30 -1.65
CA ALA A 11 24.26 -4.32 -0.58
C ALA A 11 23.45 -3.01 -0.49
N LEU A 12 24.12 -1.87 -0.64
CA LEU A 12 23.46 -0.55 -0.69
C LEU A 12 22.63 -0.39 -1.95
N SER A 13 23.18 -0.68 -3.13
CA SER A 13 22.44 -0.52 -4.39
C SER A 13 21.24 -1.48 -4.50
N HIS A 14 21.35 -2.73 -4.04
CA HIS A 14 20.21 -3.67 -4.06
C HIS A 14 19.10 -3.27 -3.09
N GLY A 15 19.44 -2.90 -1.85
CA GLY A 15 18.42 -2.60 -0.83
C GLY A 15 17.56 -1.39 -1.18
N TRP A 16 18.18 -0.31 -1.68
CA TRP A 16 17.43 0.90 -2.06
C TRP A 16 16.60 0.70 -3.35
N VAL A 17 17.08 -0.10 -4.30
CA VAL A 17 16.32 -0.43 -5.52
C VAL A 17 15.11 -1.29 -5.19
N GLU A 18 15.25 -2.28 -4.30
CA GLU A 18 14.11 -3.09 -3.85
C GLU A 18 13.03 -2.21 -3.20
N LEU A 19 13.45 -1.28 -2.34
CA LEU A 19 12.55 -0.36 -1.65
C LEU A 19 11.85 0.63 -2.60
N LEU A 20 12.57 1.16 -3.60
CA LEU A 20 11.98 1.97 -4.68
C LEU A 20 10.99 1.16 -5.52
N THR A 21 11.29 -0.12 -5.77
CA THR A 21 10.41 -1.01 -6.53
C THR A 21 9.11 -1.27 -5.76
N LEU A 22 9.21 -1.56 -4.46
CA LEU A 22 8.06 -1.70 -3.56
C LEU A 22 7.22 -0.43 -3.52
N LEU A 23 7.86 0.74 -3.45
CA LEU A 23 7.17 2.04 -3.48
C LEU A 23 6.45 2.26 -4.82
N GLY A 24 7.10 1.93 -5.93
CA GLY A 24 6.51 2.01 -7.27
C GLY A 24 5.29 1.11 -7.40
N MET A 25 5.38 -0.15 -6.94
CA MET A 25 4.25 -1.09 -6.92
C MET A 25 3.08 -0.56 -6.09
N LEU A 26 3.36 -0.04 -4.89
CA LEU A 26 2.34 0.56 -4.02
C LEU A 26 1.68 1.76 -4.70
N ALA A 27 2.45 2.66 -5.28
CA ALA A 27 1.93 3.85 -5.96
C ALA A 27 1.03 3.46 -7.15
N VAL A 28 1.46 2.51 -7.99
CA VAL A 28 0.67 2.00 -9.11
C VAL A 28 -0.64 1.38 -8.62
N ALA A 29 -0.58 0.54 -7.59
CA ALA A 29 -1.78 -0.09 -7.02
C ALA A 29 -2.77 0.96 -6.49
N LEU A 30 -2.29 1.96 -5.75
CA LEU A 30 -3.13 3.06 -5.25
C LEU A 30 -3.74 3.88 -6.37
N VAL A 31 -3.00 4.15 -7.44
CA VAL A 31 -3.53 4.87 -8.62
C VAL A 31 -4.65 4.09 -9.29
N ILE A 32 -4.46 2.78 -9.49
CA ILE A 32 -5.50 1.92 -10.09
C ILE A 32 -6.75 1.90 -9.21
N ILE A 33 -6.59 1.66 -7.91
CA ILE A 33 -7.70 1.60 -6.95
C ILE A 33 -8.45 2.95 -6.89
N GLY A 34 -7.70 4.06 -6.79
CA GLY A 34 -8.28 5.40 -6.75
C GLY A 34 -9.00 5.76 -8.05
N TRP A 35 -8.47 5.35 -9.20
CA TRP A 35 -9.12 5.53 -10.49
C TRP A 35 -10.41 4.72 -10.61
N CYS A 36 -10.39 3.44 -10.22
CA CYS A 36 -11.56 2.57 -10.17
C CYS A 36 -12.66 3.15 -9.27
N TYR A 37 -12.28 3.64 -8.08
CA TYR A 37 -13.19 4.27 -7.14
C TYR A 37 -13.81 5.56 -7.71
N ASN A 38 -12.98 6.46 -8.27
CA ASN A 38 -13.42 7.73 -8.83
C ASN A 38 -14.35 7.59 -10.05
N ARG A 39 -14.33 6.43 -10.72
CA ARG A 39 -15.19 6.17 -11.89
C ARG A 39 -16.69 6.18 -11.54
N GLY A 40 -17.05 5.88 -10.30
CA GLY A 40 -18.44 5.92 -9.82
C GLY A 40 -18.99 7.33 -9.60
N PHE A 41 -18.13 8.33 -9.48
CA PHE A 41 -18.52 9.70 -9.17
C PHE A 41 -18.70 10.55 -10.43
N ARG A 42 -19.58 11.55 -10.35
CA ARG A 42 -19.71 12.59 -11.38
C ARG A 42 -18.38 13.33 -11.51
N PRO A 43 -18.01 13.84 -12.71
CA PRO A 43 -16.71 14.49 -12.92
C PRO A 43 -16.38 15.60 -11.92
N ALA A 44 -17.38 16.36 -11.46
CA ALA A 44 -17.23 17.43 -10.48
C ALA A 44 -16.97 16.94 -9.04
N ASP A 45 -17.38 15.70 -8.71
CA ASP A 45 -17.28 15.12 -7.36
C ASP A 45 -16.04 14.21 -7.21
N ARG A 46 -15.21 14.09 -8.26
CA ARG A 46 -14.03 13.23 -8.25
C ARG A 46 -12.96 13.83 -7.35
N GLY A 47 -12.58 13.07 -6.31
CA GLY A 47 -11.42 13.38 -5.49
C GLY A 47 -10.09 13.05 -6.18
N PRO A 48 -8.95 13.35 -5.54
CA PRO A 48 -7.64 12.97 -6.05
C PRO A 48 -7.51 11.44 -6.18
N VAL A 49 -6.97 10.98 -7.30
CA VAL A 49 -6.71 9.54 -7.58
C VAL A 49 -5.68 8.98 -6.61
N LEU A 50 -4.60 9.73 -6.35
CA LEU A 50 -3.57 9.38 -5.38
C LEU A 50 -3.54 10.42 -4.27
N ARG A 51 -3.78 9.99 -3.03
CA ARG A 51 -3.70 10.85 -1.85
C ARG A 51 -2.33 10.70 -1.22
N LEU A 52 -1.52 11.77 -1.29
CA LEU A 52 -0.19 11.80 -0.70
C LEU A 52 -0.15 11.33 0.77
N PRO A 53 -1.08 11.72 1.66
CA PRO A 53 -1.07 11.21 3.04
C PRO A 53 -1.19 9.69 3.12
N VAL A 54 -2.05 9.09 2.28
CA VAL A 54 -2.23 7.63 2.24
C VAL A 54 -0.97 6.95 1.71
N LEU A 55 -0.38 7.51 0.65
CA LEU A 55 0.87 7.01 0.09
C LEU A 55 1.99 7.05 1.14
N ILE A 56 2.17 8.17 1.84
CA ILE A 56 3.23 8.34 2.85
C ILE A 56 3.05 7.35 4.00
N ILE A 57 1.83 7.20 4.53
CA ILE A 57 1.55 6.26 5.63
C ILE A 57 1.82 4.81 5.19
N CYS A 58 1.31 4.42 4.01
CA CYS A 58 1.49 3.06 3.49
C CYS A 58 2.93 2.79 3.07
N ALA A 59 3.65 3.78 2.55
CA ALA A 59 5.07 3.66 2.25
C ALA A 59 5.88 3.46 3.54
N GLY A 60 5.59 4.25 4.58
CA GLY A 60 6.20 4.09 5.90
C GLY A 60 5.96 2.69 6.47
N LEU A 61 4.75 2.16 6.34
CA LEU A 61 4.41 0.81 6.77
C LEU A 61 5.18 -0.27 6.00
N VAL A 62 5.30 -0.13 4.67
CA VAL A 62 6.10 -1.04 3.82
C VAL A 62 7.55 -1.04 4.29
N VAL A 63 8.15 0.12 4.48
CA VAL A 63 9.55 0.26 4.92
C VAL A 63 9.75 -0.36 6.30
N LEU A 64 8.85 -0.07 7.24
CA LEU A 64 8.93 -0.56 8.61
C LEU A 64 8.84 -2.10 8.64
N LEU A 65 7.90 -2.69 7.91
CA LEU A 65 7.74 -4.14 7.85
C LEU A 65 8.85 -4.83 7.07
N HIS A 66 9.37 -4.18 6.02
CA HIS A 66 10.51 -4.68 5.27
C HIS A 66 11.78 -4.74 6.13
N TYR A 67 11.98 -3.74 6.99
CA TYR A 67 13.10 -3.71 7.93
C TYR A 67 12.95 -4.74 9.07
N PHE A 68 11.75 -4.87 9.63
CA PHE A 68 11.47 -5.76 10.76
C PHE A 68 10.94 -7.15 10.35
N ARG A 69 11.35 -7.70 9.20
CA ARG A 69 10.78 -8.96 8.64
C ARG A 69 10.86 -10.17 9.57
N ASN A 70 11.75 -10.18 10.56
CA ASN A 70 11.98 -11.31 11.44
C ASN A 70 11.26 -11.13 12.80
N GLU A 71 10.82 -12.24 13.38
CA GLU A 71 10.20 -12.35 14.71
C GLU A 71 8.74 -11.86 14.83
N LEU A 72 8.31 -11.52 16.04
CA LEU A 72 6.94 -11.13 16.40
C LEU A 72 6.63 -9.66 16.05
N TRP A 73 7.64 -8.88 15.69
CA TRP A 73 7.51 -7.45 15.38
C TRP A 73 6.52 -7.13 14.26
N PRO A 74 6.50 -7.84 13.11
CA PRO A 74 5.51 -7.62 12.07
C PRO A 74 4.07 -7.75 12.55
N ALA A 75 3.79 -8.73 13.43
CA ALA A 75 2.45 -8.93 13.95
C ALA A 75 1.98 -7.74 14.80
N ILE A 76 2.87 -7.18 15.63
CA ILE A 76 2.58 -5.99 16.45
C ILE A 76 2.39 -4.75 15.57
N ILE A 77 3.26 -4.55 14.59
CA ILE A 77 3.19 -3.43 13.65
C ILE A 77 1.89 -3.49 12.83
N ILE A 78 1.54 -4.66 12.30
CA ILE A 78 0.32 -4.84 11.52
C ILE A 78 -0.90 -4.65 12.42
N GLY A 79 -0.94 -5.30 13.58
CA GLY A 79 -2.07 -5.21 14.51
C GLY A 79 -2.36 -3.77 14.95
N SER A 80 -1.33 -3.04 15.38
CA SER A 80 -1.47 -1.63 15.76
C SER A 80 -1.91 -0.76 14.58
N THR A 81 -1.32 -0.94 13.40
CA THR A 81 -1.65 -0.14 12.22
C THR A 81 -3.06 -0.43 11.71
N VAL A 82 -3.52 -1.69 11.74
CA VAL A 82 -4.88 -2.08 11.37
C VAL A 82 -5.92 -1.49 12.33
N LEU A 83 -5.64 -1.48 13.64
CA LEU A 83 -6.51 -0.84 14.63
C LEU A 83 -6.60 0.68 14.39
N ILE A 84 -5.46 1.35 14.17
CA ILE A 84 -5.40 2.78 13.86
C ILE A 84 -6.13 3.07 12.55
N ALA A 85 -5.92 2.27 11.50
CA ALA A 85 -6.57 2.43 10.20
C ALA A 85 -8.08 2.21 10.31
N GLY A 86 -8.53 1.21 11.07
CA GLY A 86 -9.93 0.96 11.37
C GLY A 86 -10.58 2.15 12.09
N PHE A 87 -9.89 2.73 13.07
CA PHE A 87 -10.34 3.92 13.76
C PHE A 87 -10.41 5.15 12.83
N LEU A 88 -9.34 5.42 12.06
CA LEU A 88 -9.27 6.52 11.10
C LEU A 88 -10.29 6.39 9.96
N SER A 89 -10.63 5.17 9.56
CA SER A 89 -11.57 4.91 8.45
C SER A 89 -12.96 5.51 8.68
N ARG A 90 -13.32 5.81 9.93
CA ARG A 90 -14.58 6.47 10.30
C ARG A 90 -14.60 7.94 9.87
N ASN A 91 -13.44 8.60 9.94
CA ASN A 91 -13.31 10.05 9.76
C ASN A 91 -12.75 10.44 8.38
N VAL A 92 -12.06 9.52 7.69
CA VAL A 92 -11.43 9.83 6.41
C VAL A 92 -12.19 9.19 5.25
N HIS A 93 -12.77 10.02 4.39
CA HIS A 93 -13.33 9.59 3.11
C HIS A 93 -12.19 9.26 2.14
N PRO A 94 -12.27 8.24 1.26
CA PRO A 94 -13.38 7.31 1.10
C PRO A 94 -13.45 6.26 2.21
N ARG A 95 -14.63 6.17 2.86
CA ARG A 95 -14.89 5.25 3.96
C ARG A 95 -14.83 3.82 3.43
N GLY A 96 -14.06 2.95 4.09
CA GLY A 96 -13.93 1.52 3.74
C GLY A 96 -12.72 1.14 2.86
N LEU A 97 -12.08 2.07 2.15
CA LEU A 97 -10.88 1.76 1.35
C LEU A 97 -9.58 1.76 2.16
N TRP A 98 -9.56 2.42 3.32
CA TRP A 98 -8.37 2.52 4.16
C TRP A 98 -7.86 1.17 4.65
N LEU A 99 -8.74 0.35 5.21
CA LEU A 99 -8.38 -0.96 5.74
C LEU A 99 -7.75 -1.88 4.68
N PRO A 100 -8.36 -2.11 3.50
CA PRO A 100 -7.77 -3.00 2.51
C PRO A 100 -6.48 -2.44 1.90
N ILE A 101 -6.34 -1.11 1.79
CA ILE A 101 -5.08 -0.47 1.36
C ILE A 101 -3.95 -0.70 2.38
N VAL A 102 -4.25 -0.58 3.68
CA VAL A 102 -3.27 -0.83 4.76
C VAL A 102 -2.84 -2.30 4.78
N ILE A 103 -3.78 -3.24 4.60
CA ILE A 103 -3.47 -4.67 4.51
C ILE A 103 -2.61 -4.94 3.27
N MET A 104 -2.93 -4.36 2.12
CA MET A 104 -2.11 -4.49 0.90
C MET A 104 -0.69 -3.97 1.09
N SER A 105 -0.54 -2.81 1.74
CA SER A 105 0.76 -2.24 2.11
C SER A 105 1.53 -3.17 3.04
N ALA A 106 0.86 -3.78 4.03
CA ALA A 106 1.49 -4.76 4.91
C ALA A 106 1.99 -5.99 4.15
N LEU A 107 1.20 -6.53 3.22
CA LEU A 107 1.58 -7.66 2.37
C LEU A 107 2.81 -7.35 1.51
N LEU A 108 2.88 -6.14 0.95
CA LEU A 108 4.06 -5.68 0.21
C LEU A 108 5.30 -5.58 1.11
N GLY A 109 5.17 -5.00 2.31
CA GLY A 109 6.27 -4.88 3.27
C GLY A 109 6.82 -6.23 3.74
N LEU A 110 5.96 -7.26 3.82
CA LEU A 110 6.37 -8.63 4.15
C LEU A 110 7.01 -9.40 2.98
N GLY A 111 6.94 -8.87 1.76
CA GLY A 111 7.37 -9.55 0.53
C GLY A 111 6.34 -10.54 -0.03
N LEU A 112 5.09 -10.49 0.43
CA LEU A 112 3.99 -11.34 -0.05
C LEU A 112 3.34 -10.74 -1.31
N HIS A 113 4.13 -10.54 -2.36
CA HIS A 113 3.73 -9.80 -3.57
C HIS A 113 2.50 -10.41 -4.26
N LEU A 114 2.42 -11.74 -4.37
CA LEU A 114 1.29 -12.41 -5.01
C LEU A 114 -0.03 -12.13 -4.28
N SER A 115 0.01 -12.17 -2.94
CA SER A 115 -1.16 -11.87 -2.10
C SER A 115 -1.56 -10.40 -2.22
N ALA A 116 -0.58 -9.50 -2.27
CA ALA A 116 -0.82 -8.07 -2.46
C ALA A 116 -1.48 -7.79 -3.83
N VAL A 117 -1.03 -8.44 -4.90
CA VAL A 117 -1.61 -8.29 -6.25
C VAL A 117 -3.04 -8.83 -6.30
N LEU A 118 -3.29 -10.01 -5.72
CA LEU A 118 -4.63 -10.59 -5.65
C LEU A 118 -5.58 -9.68 -4.86
N LEU A 119 -5.13 -9.14 -3.74
CA LEU A 119 -5.91 -8.18 -2.96
C LEU A 119 -6.16 -6.89 -3.74
N ALA A 120 -5.15 -6.33 -4.42
CA ALA A 120 -5.32 -5.14 -5.26
C ALA A 120 -6.35 -5.37 -6.38
N ALA A 121 -6.31 -6.53 -7.04
CA ALA A 121 -7.29 -6.92 -8.04
C ALA A 121 -8.70 -7.02 -7.43
N ALA A 122 -8.84 -7.69 -6.28
CA ALA A 122 -10.13 -7.81 -5.58
C ALA A 122 -10.71 -6.44 -5.20
N ILE A 123 -9.88 -5.53 -4.68
CA ILE A 123 -10.30 -4.15 -4.36
C ILE A 123 -10.72 -3.40 -5.62
N ALA A 124 -9.95 -3.51 -6.71
CA ALA A 124 -10.24 -2.84 -7.97
C ALA A 124 -11.57 -3.33 -8.58
N PHE A 125 -11.81 -4.65 -8.59
CA PHE A 125 -13.09 -5.22 -9.01
C PHE A 125 -14.23 -4.76 -8.11
N ALA A 126 -14.07 -4.84 -6.79
CA ALA A 126 -15.08 -4.36 -5.84
C ALA A 126 -15.42 -2.88 -6.06
N ALA A 127 -14.42 -2.02 -6.26
CA ALA A 127 -14.60 -0.60 -6.55
C ALA A 127 -15.32 -0.36 -7.90
N LEU A 128 -14.98 -1.12 -8.94
CA LEU A 128 -15.63 -1.04 -10.26
C LEU A 128 -17.10 -1.45 -10.22
N PHE A 129 -17.43 -2.52 -9.48
CA PHE A 129 -18.81 -3.01 -9.38
C PHE A 129 -19.65 -2.16 -8.43
N SER A 130 -19.10 -1.75 -7.28
CA SER A 130 -19.80 -0.88 -6.31
C SER A 130 -20.15 0.48 -6.90
N ALA A 131 -19.28 1.04 -7.73
CA ALA A 131 -19.51 2.30 -8.45
C ALA A 131 -20.79 2.32 -9.32
N ARG A 132 -21.27 1.15 -9.77
CA ARG A 132 -22.50 1.05 -10.59
C ARG A 132 -23.78 0.96 -9.76
N GLN A 133 -23.67 0.54 -8.50
CA GLN A 133 -24.81 0.19 -7.65
C GLN A 133 -25.42 1.40 -6.91
N GLN A 134 -24.73 2.55 -6.91
CA GLN A 134 -25.21 3.82 -6.36
C GLN A 134 -25.92 4.71 -7.39
N ARG A 135 -26.27 4.17 -8.56
CA ARG A 135 -27.21 4.78 -9.52
C ARG A 135 -28.58 4.12 -9.37
#